data_AF-A0A830EDC1-F1
#
_entry.id   AF-A0A830EDC1-F1
#
_cell.length_a   1.000
_cell.length_b   1.000
_cell.length_c   1.000
_cell.angle_alpha   90.00
_cell.angle_beta   90.00
_cell.angle_gamma   90.00
#
_symmetry.space_group_name_H-M   'P 1'
#
loop_
_entity.id
_entity.type
_entity.pdbx_description
1 polymer ?
#
loop_
_entity_poly.entity_id
_entity_poly.type
_entity_poly.pdbx_seq_one_letter_code
_entity_poly.pdbx_strand_id
1 'polypeptide(L)'
;MGSRNTPYERIRHVVAHTYNPVSADAVADDARTAPKTARKHLNTLADEGFAETTPGEYGGTLYRRSPESLVVEQAVDILEHVSTDELVTRIQEIREQLTEYRLEFGVESPKELVVDQTNQTLSESGSPEDEIDLETIREWKTLRRDLAFANAAISIGNAEQFVGTGHRSIGDSGPA
;
A
#
# COMPACT_ATOMS: atom_id res chain seq x y z
N MET A 1 23.22 -20.98 -5.30
CA MET A 1 24.04 -19.97 -6.01
C MET A 1 23.51 -18.60 -5.60
N GLY A 2 24.12 -17.95 -4.60
CA GLY A 2 23.58 -16.72 -4.02
C GLY A 2 23.71 -15.57 -5.02
N SER A 3 22.60 -14.95 -5.40
CA SER A 3 22.62 -13.77 -6.27
C SER A 3 23.58 -12.74 -5.70
N ARG A 4 24.57 -12.32 -6.49
CA ARG A 4 25.47 -11.21 -6.13
C ARG A 4 24.70 -9.91 -6.31
N ASN A 5 23.68 -9.69 -5.48
CA ASN A 5 22.92 -8.45 -5.47
C ASN A 5 23.87 -7.33 -5.08
N THR A 6 23.97 -6.31 -5.93
CA THR A 6 24.71 -5.07 -5.69
C THR A 6 24.25 -4.43 -4.37
N PRO A 7 25.07 -3.56 -3.72
CA PRO A 7 24.63 -2.83 -2.54
C PRO A 7 23.30 -2.12 -2.75
N TYR A 8 23.10 -1.52 -3.93
CA TYR A 8 21.85 -0.87 -4.31
C TYR A 8 20.64 -1.81 -4.24
N GLU A 9 20.71 -2.96 -4.91
CA GLU A 9 19.60 -3.93 -4.93
C GLU A 9 19.27 -4.46 -3.54
N ARG A 10 20.28 -4.70 -2.70
CA ARG A 10 20.05 -5.13 -1.30
C ARG A 10 19.36 -4.04 -0.48
N ILE A 11 19.78 -2.79 -0.63
CA ILE A 11 19.15 -1.65 0.04
C ILE A 11 17.72 -1.48 -0.45
N ARG A 12 17.48 -1.50 -1.77
CA ARG A 12 16.14 -1.41 -2.35
C ARG A 12 15.23 -2.52 -1.82
N HIS A 13 15.73 -3.75 -1.71
CA HIS A 13 14.99 -4.87 -1.15
C HIS A 13 14.62 -4.67 0.33
N VAL A 14 15.54 -4.17 1.16
CA VAL A 14 15.26 -3.85 2.56
C VAL A 14 14.17 -2.76 2.64
N VAL A 15 14.36 -1.66 1.91
CA VAL A 15 13.42 -0.53 1.91
C VAL A 15 12.05 -0.93 1.39
N ALA A 16 11.97 -1.85 0.43
CA ALA A 16 10.71 -2.39 -0.09
C ALA A 16 9.77 -2.91 1.02
N HIS A 17 10.33 -3.40 2.12
CA HIS A 17 9.59 -3.99 3.26
C HIS A 17 9.65 -3.11 4.52
N THR A 18 10.16 -1.89 4.41
CA THR A 18 10.36 -0.99 5.55
C THR A 18 9.19 -0.01 5.65
N TYR A 19 8.12 -0.42 6.30
CA TYR A 19 6.90 0.39 6.43
C TYR A 19 6.96 1.44 7.56
N ASN A 20 7.81 1.20 8.56
CA ASN A 20 8.09 2.16 9.62
C ASN A 20 9.38 2.93 9.31
N PRO A 21 9.48 4.25 9.60
CA PRO A 21 10.70 5.01 9.39
C PRO A 21 11.89 4.45 10.19
N VAL A 22 13.02 4.22 9.52
CA VAL A 22 14.27 3.72 10.13
C VAL A 22 15.49 4.54 9.69
N SER A 23 16.57 4.47 10.44
CA SER A 23 17.82 5.15 10.08
C SER A 23 18.54 4.47 8.90
N ALA A 24 19.41 5.23 8.22
CA ALA A 24 20.28 4.66 7.19
C ALA A 24 21.22 3.57 7.75
N ASP A 25 21.59 3.66 9.02
CA ASP A 25 22.44 2.70 9.71
C ASP A 25 21.72 1.35 9.90
N ALA A 26 20.45 1.37 10.33
CA ALA A 26 19.65 0.14 10.44
C ALA A 26 19.49 -0.56 9.07
N VAL A 27 19.20 0.20 8.02
CA VAL A 27 19.14 -0.34 6.65
C VAL A 27 20.49 -0.88 6.20
N ALA A 28 21.60 -0.25 6.60
CA ALA A 28 22.93 -0.69 6.24
C ALA A 28 23.27 -2.05 6.84
N ASP A 29 22.88 -2.27 8.10
CA ASP A 29 23.05 -3.53 8.81
C ASP A 29 22.26 -4.66 8.12
N ASP A 30 20.97 -4.43 7.84
CA ASP A 30 20.11 -5.40 7.16
C ASP A 30 20.57 -5.70 5.73
N ALA A 31 21.00 -4.66 4.99
CA ALA A 31 21.51 -4.79 3.63
C ALA A 31 22.99 -5.25 3.60
N ARG A 32 23.63 -5.48 4.75
CA ARG A 32 25.05 -5.86 4.87
C ARG A 32 25.96 -4.97 4.02
N THR A 33 25.91 -3.66 4.29
CA THR A 33 26.68 -2.63 3.57
C THR A 33 27.16 -1.54 4.53
N ALA A 34 28.03 -0.65 4.08
CA ALA A 34 28.48 0.48 4.91
C ALA A 34 27.37 1.55 5.04
N PRO A 35 27.20 2.20 6.21
CA PRO A 35 26.18 3.25 6.40
C PRO A 35 26.25 4.41 5.40
N LYS A 36 27.47 4.79 4.99
CA LYS A 36 27.67 5.82 3.95
C LYS A 36 27.08 5.41 2.60
N THR A 37 27.24 4.13 2.24
CA THR A 37 26.70 3.56 1.00
C THR A 37 25.18 3.43 1.09
N ALA A 38 24.66 2.99 2.24
CA ALA A 38 23.21 2.94 2.50
C ALA A 38 22.57 4.32 2.31
N ARG A 39 23.07 5.35 3.02
CA ARG A 39 22.57 6.72 2.93
C ARG A 39 22.57 7.26 1.50
N LYS A 40 23.65 7.03 0.74
CA LYS A 40 23.73 7.45 -0.66
C LYS A 40 22.59 6.87 -1.50
N HIS A 41 22.40 5.55 -1.44
CA HIS A 41 21.38 4.88 -2.26
C HIS A 41 19.96 5.13 -1.74
N LEU A 42 19.78 5.28 -0.43
CA LEU A 42 18.50 5.67 0.16
C LEU A 42 18.04 7.05 -0.30
N ASN A 43 18.97 8.01 -0.39
CA ASN A 43 18.67 9.32 -0.97
C ASN A 43 18.28 9.20 -2.44
N THR A 44 19.01 8.41 -3.23
CA THR A 44 18.63 8.15 -4.63
C THR A 44 17.23 7.53 -4.74
N LEU A 45 16.91 6.54 -3.90
CA LEU A 45 15.58 5.94 -3.87
C LEU A 45 14.50 6.95 -3.44
N ALA A 46 14.83 7.91 -2.58
CA ALA A 46 13.91 8.98 -2.20
C ALA A 46 13.71 9.99 -3.34
N ASP A 47 14.78 10.37 -4.04
CA ASP A 47 14.72 11.23 -5.22
C ASP A 47 13.89 10.59 -6.35
N GLU A 48 13.93 9.26 -6.47
CA GLU A 48 13.12 8.46 -7.42
C GLU A 48 11.68 8.23 -6.93
N GLY A 49 11.32 8.67 -5.72
CA GLY A 49 10.00 8.47 -5.12
C GLY A 49 9.73 7.03 -4.64
N PHE A 50 10.72 6.13 -4.65
CA PHE A 50 10.59 4.78 -4.11
C PHE A 50 10.61 4.78 -2.57
N ALA A 51 11.37 5.69 -1.99
CA ALA A 51 11.43 5.90 -0.54
C ALA A 51 10.93 7.30 -0.19
N GLU A 52 10.60 7.49 1.08
CA GLU A 52 10.34 8.80 1.66
C GLU A 52 11.27 9.06 2.82
N THR A 53 11.60 10.33 3.01
CA THR A 53 12.40 10.79 4.14
C THR A 53 11.55 11.53 5.15
N THR A 54 11.75 11.25 6.42
CA THR A 54 11.20 12.05 7.52
C THR A 54 12.31 12.49 8.48
N PRO A 55 12.20 13.67 9.12
CA PRO A 55 13.11 14.03 10.20
C PRO A 55 13.03 13.02 11.33
N GLY A 56 14.19 12.55 11.79
CA GLY A 56 14.36 11.72 12.98
C GLY A 56 14.84 12.53 14.17
N GLU A 57 15.06 11.82 15.28
CA GLU A 57 15.64 12.43 16.47
C GLU A 57 17.02 13.05 16.19
N TYR A 58 17.32 14.15 16.87
CA TYR A 58 18.59 14.86 16.77
C TYR A 58 18.98 15.31 15.35
N GLY A 59 18.00 15.46 14.45
CA GLY A 59 18.21 15.94 13.08
C GLY A 59 18.68 14.86 12.10
N GLY A 60 18.63 13.59 12.49
CA GLY A 60 18.87 12.47 11.57
C GLY A 60 17.79 12.35 10.48
N THR A 61 18.10 11.72 9.36
CA THR A 61 17.10 11.37 8.33
C THR A 61 16.66 9.92 8.53
N LEU A 62 15.34 9.71 8.63
CA LEU A 62 14.73 8.39 8.60
C LEU A 62 14.16 8.11 7.21
N TYR A 63 14.12 6.85 6.85
CA TYR A 63 13.68 6.37 5.55
C TYR A 63 12.60 5.30 5.74
N ARG A 64 11.61 5.30 4.86
CA ARG A 64 10.63 4.21 4.73
C ARG A 64 10.26 4.02 3.26
N ARG A 65 9.60 2.91 2.95
CA ARG A 65 8.91 2.73 1.66
C ARG A 65 7.90 3.87 1.47
N SER A 66 7.89 4.49 0.29
CA SER A 66 6.85 5.46 -0.06
C SER A 66 5.49 4.75 -0.19
N PRO A 67 4.46 5.15 0.58
CA PRO A 67 3.10 4.64 0.39
C PRO A 67 2.56 4.91 -1.01
N GLU A 68 2.83 6.09 -1.58
CA GLU A 68 2.38 6.50 -2.91
C GLU A 68 2.96 5.56 -3.98
N SER A 69 4.27 5.33 -3.96
CA SER A 69 4.89 4.42 -4.92
C SER A 69 4.46 2.96 -4.71
N LEU A 70 4.15 2.53 -3.48
CA LEU A 70 3.60 1.20 -3.22
C LEU A 70 2.19 1.05 -3.82
N VAL A 71 1.34 2.07 -3.68
CA VAL A 71 -0.01 2.09 -4.28
C VAL A 71 0.06 1.98 -5.80
N VAL A 72 0.94 2.75 -6.43
CA VAL A 72 1.14 2.69 -7.89
C VAL A 72 1.63 1.31 -8.32
N GLU A 73 2.65 0.76 -7.65
CA GLU A 73 3.21 -0.57 -7.95
C GLU A 73 2.13 -1.65 -7.87
N GLN A 74 1.34 -1.68 -6.79
CA GLN A 74 0.26 -2.66 -6.61
C GLN A 74 -0.87 -2.48 -7.62
N ALA A 75 -1.24 -1.24 -7.93
CA ALA A 75 -2.26 -0.96 -8.92
C ALA A 75 -1.87 -1.42 -10.33
N VAL A 76 -0.60 -1.23 -10.72
CA VAL A 76 -0.07 -1.74 -11.99
C VAL A 76 -0.07 -3.27 -12.01
N ASP A 77 0.42 -3.92 -10.94
CA ASP A 77 0.40 -5.39 -10.83
C ASP A 77 -1.01 -5.96 -10.93
N ILE A 78 -2.02 -5.30 -10.33
CA ILE A 78 -3.43 -5.68 -10.47
C ILE A 78 -3.89 -5.58 -11.92
N LEU A 79 -3.59 -4.47 -12.62
CA LEU A 79 -4.00 -4.26 -14.01
C LEU A 79 -3.32 -5.22 -15.00
N GLU A 80 -2.15 -5.76 -14.66
CA GLU A 80 -1.48 -6.80 -15.46
C GLU A 80 -2.23 -8.14 -15.42
N HIS A 81 -3.00 -8.41 -14.38
CA HIS A 81 -3.63 -9.71 -14.13
C HIS A 81 -5.17 -9.68 -14.16
N VAL A 82 -5.79 -8.51 -14.01
CA VAL A 82 -7.24 -8.36 -13.87
C VAL A 82 -7.73 -7.23 -14.79
N SER A 83 -8.76 -7.51 -15.58
CA SER A 83 -9.34 -6.51 -16.47
C SER A 83 -10.12 -5.44 -15.70
N THR A 84 -10.31 -4.26 -16.30
CA THR A 84 -11.08 -3.17 -15.69
C THR A 84 -12.53 -3.57 -15.38
N ASP A 85 -13.19 -4.34 -16.25
CA ASP A 85 -14.56 -4.80 -16.03
C ASP A 85 -14.67 -5.78 -14.86
N GLU A 86 -13.70 -6.68 -14.72
CA GLU A 86 -13.58 -7.58 -13.56
C GLU A 86 -13.33 -6.78 -12.27
N LEU A 87 -12.48 -5.74 -12.30
CA LEU A 87 -12.26 -4.87 -11.15
C LEU A 87 -13.53 -4.12 -10.74
N VAL A 88 -14.30 -3.60 -11.69
CA VAL A 88 -15.58 -2.93 -11.39
C VAL A 88 -16.53 -3.89 -10.69
N THR A 89 -16.65 -5.11 -11.20
CA THR A 89 -17.48 -6.16 -10.60
C THR A 89 -17.01 -6.49 -9.19
N ARG A 90 -15.71 -6.73 -9.02
CA ARG A 90 -15.11 -7.07 -7.72
C ARG A 90 -15.26 -5.96 -6.68
N ILE A 91 -15.18 -4.70 -7.10
CA ILE A 91 -15.41 -3.54 -6.23
C ILE A 91 -16.84 -3.53 -5.68
N GLN A 92 -17.84 -3.88 -6.49
CA GLN A 92 -19.23 -3.94 -6.01
C GLN A 92 -19.40 -5.06 -4.99
N GLU A 93 -18.89 -6.26 -5.28
CA GLU A 93 -18.93 -7.40 -4.36
C GLU A 93 -18.27 -7.06 -3.01
N ILE A 94 -17.09 -6.45 -3.03
CA ILE A 94 -16.39 -6.07 -1.80
C ILE A 94 -17.21 -5.00 -1.04
N ARG A 95 -17.85 -4.04 -1.73
CA ARG A 95 -18.70 -3.03 -1.08
C ARG A 95 -19.94 -3.64 -0.43
N GLU A 96 -20.52 -4.66 -1.03
CA GLU A 96 -21.65 -5.40 -0.45
C GLU A 96 -21.21 -6.12 0.84
N GLN A 97 -20.12 -6.89 0.80
CA GLN A 97 -19.56 -7.56 1.98
C GLN A 97 -19.19 -6.57 3.10
N LEU A 98 -18.61 -5.43 2.74
CA LEU A 98 -18.30 -4.37 3.72
C LEU A 98 -19.54 -3.70 4.29
N THR A 99 -20.67 -3.72 3.57
CA THR A 99 -21.96 -3.25 4.09
C THR A 99 -22.53 -4.29 5.06
N GLU A 100 -22.43 -5.58 4.73
CA GLU A 100 -22.87 -6.68 5.60
C GLU A 100 -22.14 -6.64 6.95
N TYR A 101 -20.81 -6.53 6.96
CA TYR A 101 -20.05 -6.40 8.22
C TYR A 101 -20.49 -5.19 9.07
N ARG A 102 -20.81 -4.05 8.46
CA ARG A 102 -21.29 -2.87 9.20
C ARG A 102 -22.68 -3.09 9.78
N LEU A 103 -23.56 -3.77 9.05
CA LEU A 103 -24.91 -4.09 9.52
C LEU A 103 -24.87 -5.13 10.63
N GLU A 104 -24.00 -6.13 10.50
CA GLU A 104 -23.81 -7.20 11.50
C GLU A 104 -23.27 -6.64 12.81
N PHE A 105 -22.22 -5.82 12.75
CA PHE A 105 -21.53 -5.34 13.94
C PHE A 105 -21.94 -3.95 14.42
N GLY A 106 -22.75 -3.22 13.65
CA GLY A 106 -23.24 -1.88 14.03
C GLY A 106 -22.16 -0.80 14.12
N VAL A 107 -20.99 -1.01 13.51
CA VAL A 107 -19.84 -0.08 13.53
C VAL A 107 -19.30 0.17 12.13
N GLU A 108 -18.59 1.28 11.93
CA GLU A 108 -18.08 1.66 10.60
C GLU A 108 -16.72 1.03 10.28
N SER A 109 -16.04 0.44 11.25
CA SER A 109 -14.72 -0.13 11.03
C SER A 109 -14.33 -1.27 11.97
N PRO A 110 -13.42 -2.16 11.53
CA PRO A 110 -12.88 -3.20 12.39
C PRO A 110 -12.07 -2.64 13.57
N LYS A 111 -11.58 -1.38 13.49
CA LYS A 111 -10.91 -0.72 14.62
C LYS A 111 -11.93 -0.30 15.68
N GLU A 112 -13.03 0.27 15.24
CA GLU A 112 -14.14 0.67 16.12
C GLU A 112 -14.74 -0.55 16.81
N LEU A 113 -14.87 -1.67 16.09
CA LEU A 113 -15.30 -2.94 16.65
C LEU A 113 -14.42 -3.40 17.84
N VAL A 114 -13.10 -3.39 17.66
CA VAL A 114 -12.15 -3.76 18.71
C VAL A 114 -12.23 -2.80 19.91
N VAL A 115 -12.45 -1.51 19.66
CA VAL A 115 -12.62 -0.51 20.73
C VAL A 115 -13.92 -0.76 21.50
N ASP A 116 -15.02 -1.01 20.80
CA ASP A 116 -16.32 -1.27 21.41
C ASP A 116 -16.27 -2.54 22.28
N GLN A 117 -15.68 -3.61 21.75
CA GLN A 117 -15.45 -4.85 22.48
C GLN A 117 -14.59 -4.64 23.74
N THR A 118 -13.49 -3.87 23.62
CA THR A 118 -12.63 -3.54 24.78
C THR A 118 -13.44 -2.80 25.86
N ASN A 119 -14.30 -1.86 25.46
CA ASN A 119 -15.15 -1.11 26.40
C ASN A 119 -16.20 -2.00 27.07
N GLN A 120 -16.80 -2.94 26.35
CA GLN A 120 -17.77 -3.89 26.89
C GLN A 120 -17.13 -4.81 27.93
N THR A 121 -15.92 -5.33 27.65
CA THR A 121 -15.15 -6.15 28.60
C THR A 121 -14.80 -5.36 29.86
N LEU A 122 -14.35 -4.11 29.72
CA LEU A 122 -14.02 -3.24 30.87
C LEU A 122 -15.25 -2.86 31.71
N SER A 123 -16.42 -2.84 31.10
CA SER A 123 -17.68 -2.47 31.76
C SER A 123 -18.40 -3.68 32.39
N GLU A 124 -17.80 -4.88 32.38
CA GLU A 124 -18.41 -6.16 32.82
C GLU A 124 -19.80 -6.42 32.19
N SER A 125 -20.08 -5.75 31.07
CA SER A 125 -21.37 -5.76 30.39
C SER A 125 -21.37 -6.73 29.21
N GLY A 126 -20.19 -7.21 28.81
CA GLY A 126 -20.03 -8.19 27.74
C GLY A 126 -20.02 -9.63 28.26
N SER A 127 -20.58 -10.55 27.48
CA SER A 127 -20.45 -11.99 27.69
C SER A 127 -19.20 -12.52 26.96
N PRO A 128 -18.57 -13.62 27.41
CA PRO A 128 -17.50 -14.28 26.65
C PRO A 128 -17.95 -14.74 25.24
N GLU A 129 -19.25 -14.92 25.05
CA GLU A 129 -19.88 -15.27 23.78
C GLU A 129 -19.96 -14.08 22.81
N ASP A 130 -19.79 -12.85 23.29
CA ASP A 130 -19.72 -11.62 22.50
C ASP A 130 -18.29 -11.32 22.01
N GLU A 131 -17.32 -12.20 22.30
CA GLU A 131 -15.94 -12.03 21.85
C GLU A 131 -15.84 -12.31 20.34
N ILE A 132 -15.64 -11.25 19.55
CA ILE A 132 -15.57 -11.33 18.09
C ILE A 132 -14.27 -12.01 17.67
N ASP A 133 -14.39 -12.93 16.72
CA ASP A 133 -13.26 -13.67 16.19
C ASP A 133 -12.21 -12.76 15.52
N LEU A 134 -10.95 -13.02 15.81
CA LEU A 134 -9.81 -12.34 15.19
C LEU A 134 -9.75 -12.59 13.69
N GLU A 135 -10.28 -13.72 13.21
CA GLU A 135 -10.42 -14.01 11.78
C GLU A 135 -11.33 -12.97 11.12
N THR A 136 -12.53 -12.74 11.65
CA THR A 136 -13.48 -11.72 11.16
C THR A 136 -12.85 -10.33 11.08
N ILE A 137 -12.11 -9.92 12.12
CA ILE A 137 -11.41 -8.62 12.12
C ILE A 137 -10.36 -8.55 11.01
N ARG A 138 -9.64 -9.65 10.75
CA ARG A 138 -8.61 -9.73 9.70
C ARG A 138 -9.23 -9.73 8.30
N GLU A 139 -10.31 -10.47 8.10
CA GLU A 139 -11.06 -10.50 6.84
C GLU A 139 -11.60 -9.11 6.50
N TRP A 140 -12.25 -8.45 7.47
CA TRP A 140 -12.78 -7.10 7.26
C TRP A 140 -11.65 -6.10 6.91
N LYS A 141 -10.51 -6.17 7.61
CA LYS A 141 -9.33 -5.34 7.25
C LYS A 141 -8.82 -5.63 5.85
N THR A 142 -8.81 -6.90 5.44
CA THR A 142 -8.35 -7.34 4.12
C THR A 142 -9.27 -6.81 3.03
N LEU A 143 -10.59 -6.97 3.17
CA LEU A 143 -11.56 -6.42 2.21
C LEU A 143 -11.45 -4.90 2.05
N ARG A 144 -11.26 -4.16 3.14
CA ARG A 144 -11.05 -2.70 3.06
C ARG A 144 -9.79 -2.35 2.30
N ARG A 145 -8.71 -3.10 2.51
CA ARG A 145 -7.43 -2.91 1.82
C ARG A 145 -7.58 -3.24 0.33
N ASP A 146 -8.19 -4.36 0.01
CA ASP A 146 -8.39 -4.82 -1.36
C ASP A 146 -9.28 -3.85 -2.14
N LEU A 147 -10.33 -3.31 -1.51
CA LEU A 147 -11.15 -2.24 -2.08
C LEU A 147 -10.31 -1.00 -2.41
N ALA A 148 -9.40 -0.59 -1.52
CA ALA A 148 -8.56 0.58 -1.75
C ALA A 148 -7.63 0.38 -2.96
N PHE A 149 -6.97 -0.77 -3.06
CA PHE A 149 -6.10 -1.08 -4.20
C PHE A 149 -6.86 -1.27 -5.51
N ALA A 150 -8.03 -1.90 -5.50
CA ALA A 150 -8.86 -2.02 -6.70
C ALA A 150 -9.33 -0.66 -7.23
N ASN A 151 -9.73 0.27 -6.35
CA ASN A 151 -10.06 1.64 -6.75
C ASN A 151 -8.84 2.40 -7.29
N ALA A 152 -7.66 2.21 -6.69
CA ALA A 152 -6.42 2.79 -7.18
C ALA A 152 -6.07 2.26 -8.59
N ALA A 153 -6.17 0.95 -8.81
CA ALA A 153 -5.99 0.31 -10.11
C ALA A 153 -6.90 0.91 -11.19
N ILE A 154 -8.22 1.01 -10.92
CA ILE A 154 -9.14 1.67 -11.87
C ILE A 154 -8.75 3.14 -12.11
N SER A 155 -8.39 3.88 -11.06
CA SER A 155 -8.02 5.28 -11.18
C SER A 155 -6.78 5.48 -12.05
N ILE A 156 -5.76 4.64 -11.88
CA ILE A 156 -4.54 4.65 -12.70
C ILE A 156 -4.85 4.22 -14.14
N GLY A 157 -5.55 3.10 -14.33
CA GLY A 157 -5.91 2.63 -15.67
C GLY A 157 -6.72 3.66 -16.45
N ASN A 158 -7.64 4.37 -15.78
CA ASN A 158 -8.36 5.48 -16.38
C ASN A 158 -7.42 6.65 -16.73
N ALA A 159 -6.53 7.06 -15.83
CA ALA A 159 -5.58 8.14 -16.08
C ALA A 159 -4.65 7.86 -17.27
N GLU A 160 -4.16 6.62 -17.39
CA GLU A 160 -3.28 6.20 -18.49
C GLU A 160 -3.94 6.30 -19.86
N GLN A 161 -5.26 6.03 -19.97
CA GLN A 161 -6.01 6.21 -21.21
C GLN A 161 -5.95 7.66 -21.72
N PHE A 162 -5.94 8.65 -20.82
CA PHE A 162 -5.84 10.07 -21.20
C PHE A 162 -4.41 10.50 -21.55
N VAL A 163 -3.40 9.85 -20.99
CA VAL A 163 -1.99 10.10 -21.34
C VAL A 163 -1.66 9.52 -22.71
N GLY A 164 -2.10 8.30 -23.00
CA GLY A 164 -1.81 7.60 -24.27
C GLY A 164 -2.55 8.14 -25.50
N THR A 165 -3.73 8.75 -25.32
CA THR A 165 -4.56 9.27 -26.42
C THR A 165 -4.10 10.63 -26.97
N GLY A 166 -3.12 11.29 -26.33
CA GLY A 166 -2.58 12.58 -26.77
C GLY A 166 -1.64 12.55 -27.99
N HIS A 167 -1.25 11.37 -28.52
CA HIS A 167 -0.24 11.27 -29.59
C HIS A 167 -0.78 10.78 -30.96
N ARG A 168 -2.09 10.80 -31.20
CA ARG A 168 -2.64 10.26 -32.46
C ARG A 168 -3.78 11.08 -33.07
N SER A 169 -3.55 12.36 -33.38
CA SER A 169 -4.26 13.04 -34.49
C SER A 169 -3.70 14.44 -34.80
N ILE A 170 -2.52 14.56 -35.40
CA ILE A 170 -2.20 15.69 -36.30
C ILE A 170 -1.31 15.15 -37.42
N GLY A 171 -1.88 15.05 -38.62
CA GLY A 171 -1.12 14.86 -39.85
C GLY A 171 -1.50 13.62 -40.64
N ASP A 172 -2.63 13.66 -41.35
CA ASP A 172 -2.57 13.64 -42.82
C ASP A 172 -3.92 14.06 -43.40
N SER A 173 -3.99 15.30 -43.87
CA SER A 173 -5.02 15.80 -44.78
C SER A 173 -4.40 16.97 -45.52
N GLY A 174 -3.45 16.65 -46.43
CA GLY A 174 -3.04 17.58 -47.46
C GLY A 174 -4.16 17.74 -48.49
N PRO A 175 -4.61 18.96 -48.83
CA PRO A 175 -5.57 19.15 -49.90
C PRO A 175 -4.88 19.00 -51.27
N ALA A 176 -5.70 18.57 -52.24
CA ALA A 176 -5.41 18.26 -53.63
C ALA A 176 -4.74 19.37 -54.45
#